data_AF-A0AAV7SLS3-F1
#
_entry.id   AF-A0AAV7SLS3-F1
#
_cell.length_a   1.000
_cell.length_b   1.000
_cell.length_c   1.000
_cell.angle_alpha   90.00
_cell.angle_beta   90.00
_cell.angle_gamma   90.00
#
_symmetry.space_group_name_H-M   'P 1'
#
loop_
_entity.id
_entity.type
_entity.pdbx_description
1 polymer ?
#
loop_
_entity_poly.entity_id
_entity_poly.type
_entity_poly.pdbx_seq_one_letter_code
_entity_poly.pdbx_strand_id
1 'polypeptide(L)'
;MESHRNVNKDGHLKDLFDKTPVKKADSHKDDPTTMGGIDETTRPGEDAAPVAQSFLEQLLGVLREDFATLKQEIATELKNLRKHVGDSGQRVDSLEQSHKSWEEELDAHRQEQLHLRDMNLAMQYHMVDLDNRSQRSKITCLNTDRCTKRIQLETAVRDLETTHKVTGSLAVQRQLNAACKQLRALDMERAEYALLWAKKKYNASGNKVGLLLAQRLRSQALQQGAAALQPTECILLQQDKQIAAEFTAFYTTLYSAEEINNYA
;
A
#
# COMPACT_ATOMS: atom_id res chain seq x y z
N MET A 1 10.38 14.45 -8.62
CA MET A 1 11.04 13.57 -9.59
C MET A 1 10.42 12.20 -9.44
N GLU A 2 9.29 12.03 -10.11
CA GLU A 2 8.51 10.80 -10.18
C GLU A 2 9.26 9.77 -11.04
N SER A 3 9.21 8.51 -10.62
CA SER A 3 9.38 7.39 -11.55
C SER A 3 8.56 6.21 -11.03
N HIS A 4 7.27 6.23 -11.38
CA HIS A 4 6.41 5.07 -11.30
C HIS A 4 6.80 4.12 -12.43
N ARG A 5 7.39 2.96 -12.12
CA ARG A 5 7.43 1.83 -13.05
C ARG A 5 6.28 0.89 -12.72
N ASN A 6 5.21 1.10 -13.47
CA ASN A 6 4.12 0.18 -13.69
C ASN A 6 4.65 -0.93 -14.63
N VAL A 7 4.79 -2.16 -14.13
CA VAL A 7 5.13 -3.31 -14.98
C VAL A 7 3.89 -4.20 -15.09
N ASN A 8 3.40 -4.26 -16.32
CA ASN A 8 2.28 -5.05 -16.81
C ASN A 8 2.27 -6.46 -16.25
N LYS A 9 1.12 -6.80 -15.65
CA LYS A 9 0.57 -8.15 -15.68
C LYS A 9 -0.05 -8.37 -17.08
N ASP A 10 -0.17 -9.65 -17.43
CA ASP A 10 -0.91 -10.17 -18.59
C ASP A 10 -0.15 -10.24 -19.91
N GLY A 11 0.33 -11.45 -20.23
CA GLY A 11 0.61 -11.82 -21.61
C GLY A 11 1.72 -12.84 -21.80
N HIS A 12 1.49 -14.11 -21.45
CA HIS A 12 1.98 -15.27 -22.23
C HIS A 12 1.60 -16.58 -21.54
N LEU A 13 0.36 -17.03 -21.80
CA LEU A 13 -0.07 -18.40 -21.48
C LEU A 13 -1.18 -18.78 -22.46
N LYS A 14 -0.83 -18.81 -23.77
CA LYS A 14 -1.77 -19.26 -24.81
C LYS A 14 -1.19 -20.08 -25.98
N ASP A 15 0.10 -20.43 -25.99
CA ASP A 15 0.71 -21.12 -27.14
C ASP A 15 1.39 -22.45 -26.79
N LEU A 16 0.68 -23.41 -26.19
CA LEU A 16 1.27 -24.75 -25.97
C LEU A 16 0.32 -25.96 -26.02
N PHE A 17 -0.86 -25.81 -26.62
CA PHE A 17 -1.72 -26.94 -26.97
C PHE A 17 -2.29 -26.75 -28.37
N ASP A 18 -1.45 -26.99 -29.38
CA ASP A 18 -1.93 -27.38 -30.70
C ASP A 18 -0.74 -27.93 -31.49
N LYS A 19 -0.71 -29.27 -31.64
CA LYS A 19 -0.09 -30.04 -32.73
C LYS A 19 -0.05 -31.52 -32.35
N THR A 20 -1.20 -32.18 -32.40
CA THR A 20 -1.26 -33.60 -32.74
C THR A 20 -1.61 -33.71 -34.23
N PRO A 21 -0.74 -34.26 -35.09
CA PRO A 21 -1.16 -34.62 -36.44
C PRO A 21 -1.94 -35.93 -36.39
N VAL A 22 -3.28 -35.83 -36.46
CA VAL A 22 -4.16 -36.94 -36.83
C VAL A 22 -3.85 -37.30 -38.29
N LYS A 23 -3.18 -38.43 -38.53
CA LYS A 23 -3.07 -39.01 -39.87
C LYS A 23 -4.45 -39.53 -40.27
N LYS A 24 -5.05 -38.86 -41.26
CA LYS A 24 -6.27 -39.30 -41.96
C LYS A 24 -6.01 -40.63 -42.65
N ALA A 25 -6.97 -41.53 -42.50
CA ALA A 25 -7.11 -42.72 -43.32
C ALA A 25 -7.45 -42.28 -44.75
N ASP A 26 -6.57 -42.60 -45.70
CA ASP A 26 -6.89 -42.51 -47.11
C ASP A 26 -7.62 -43.80 -47.53
N SER A 27 -8.91 -43.62 -47.73
CA SER A 27 -9.79 -44.51 -48.49
C SER A 27 -9.28 -44.63 -49.92
N HIS A 28 -8.89 -45.84 -50.34
CA HIS A 28 -8.66 -46.13 -51.74
C HIS A 28 -9.96 -46.62 -52.37
N LYS A 29 -10.28 -46.00 -53.52
CA LYS A 29 -11.53 -46.09 -54.25
C LYS A 29 -11.72 -47.44 -54.93
N ASP A 30 -12.97 -47.86 -54.94
CA ASP A 30 -13.54 -48.87 -55.83
C ASP A 30 -13.34 -48.46 -57.30
N ASP A 31 -12.84 -49.39 -58.13
CA ASP A 31 -13.06 -49.40 -59.57
C ASP A 31 -13.75 -50.72 -59.94
N PRO A 32 -14.87 -50.68 -60.70
CA PRO A 32 -15.58 -51.87 -61.12
C PRO A 32 -15.15 -52.33 -62.51
N THR A 33 -15.38 -53.63 -62.76
CA THR A 33 -15.59 -54.24 -64.09
C THR A 33 -14.34 -54.76 -64.80
N THR A 34 -14.22 -56.09 -64.90
CA THR A 34 -14.37 -56.81 -66.17
C THR A 34 -14.65 -58.29 -65.90
N MET A 35 -15.81 -58.74 -66.36
CA MET A 35 -16.25 -60.13 -66.42
C MET A 35 -15.47 -60.87 -67.51
N GLY A 36 -14.83 -61.97 -67.15
CA GLY A 36 -14.40 -63.02 -68.06
C GLY A 36 -14.70 -64.38 -67.44
N GLY A 37 -15.78 -65.02 -67.88
CA GLY A 37 -15.86 -66.49 -67.86
C GLY A 37 -14.83 -67.03 -68.85
N ILE A 38 -14.47 -68.31 -68.92
CA ILE A 38 -15.03 -69.62 -68.55
C ILE A 38 -13.73 -70.46 -68.46
N ASP A 39 -13.50 -71.37 -67.52
CA ASP A 39 -13.77 -72.77 -67.84
C ASP A 39 -13.67 -73.70 -66.64
N GLU A 40 -14.46 -74.74 -66.80
CA GLU A 40 -14.89 -75.74 -65.85
C GLU A 40 -13.93 -76.95 -65.90
N THR A 41 -13.96 -77.74 -64.83
CA THR A 41 -13.43 -79.12 -64.71
C THR A 41 -11.93 -79.31 -64.42
N THR A 42 -11.55 -79.30 -63.13
CA THR A 42 -10.64 -80.35 -62.63
C THR A 42 -10.95 -80.77 -61.18
N ARG A 43 -10.84 -82.08 -60.98
CA ARG A 43 -11.21 -82.96 -59.87
C ARG A 43 -10.77 -82.57 -58.44
N PRO A 44 -11.48 -83.11 -57.42
CA PRO A 44 -11.16 -82.95 -56.02
C PRO A 44 -10.05 -83.90 -55.55
N GLY A 45 -9.25 -83.45 -54.58
CA GLY A 45 -8.51 -84.32 -53.65
C GLY A 45 -7.12 -84.73 -54.11
N GLU A 46 -6.10 -84.00 -53.66
CA GLU A 46 -4.93 -84.52 -52.89
C GLU A 46 -3.82 -83.46 -52.69
N ASP A 47 -3.84 -82.33 -53.40
CA ASP A 47 -2.75 -81.32 -53.33
C ASP A 47 -3.10 -79.98 -52.63
N ALA A 48 -4.29 -79.83 -52.03
CA ALA A 48 -4.71 -78.58 -51.38
C ALA A 48 -4.16 -78.38 -49.94
N ALA A 49 -3.83 -79.48 -49.27
CA ALA A 49 -3.26 -79.47 -47.91
C ALA A 49 -1.88 -78.78 -47.83
N PRO A 50 -0.89 -79.06 -48.72
CA PRO A 50 0.42 -78.41 -48.65
C PRO A 50 0.35 -76.90 -48.97
N VAL A 51 -0.56 -76.47 -49.85
CA VAL A 51 -0.74 -75.05 -50.18
C VAL A 51 -1.30 -74.27 -48.99
N ALA A 52 -2.33 -74.80 -48.32
CA ALA A 52 -2.88 -74.18 -47.10
C ALA A 52 -1.84 -74.13 -45.97
N GLN A 53 -1.01 -75.17 -45.85
CA GLN A 53 0.06 -75.22 -44.85
C GLN A 53 1.17 -74.21 -45.15
N SER A 54 1.58 -74.05 -46.42
CA SER A 54 2.55 -73.03 -46.84
C SER A 54 2.05 -71.60 -46.60
N PHE A 55 0.76 -71.34 -46.84
CA PHE A 55 0.14 -70.04 -46.58
C PHE A 55 0.10 -69.73 -45.07
N LEU A 56 -0.23 -70.72 -44.23
CA LEU A 56 -0.21 -70.56 -42.78
C LEU A 56 1.20 -70.31 -42.25
N GLU A 57 2.22 -71.01 -42.77
CA GLU A 57 3.61 -70.77 -42.39
C GLU A 57 4.09 -69.37 -42.82
N GLN A 58 3.70 -68.92 -44.01
CA GLN A 58 4.00 -67.57 -44.49
C GLN A 58 3.31 -66.50 -43.63
N LEU A 59 2.03 -66.70 -43.28
CA LEU A 59 1.26 -65.77 -42.45
C LEU A 59 1.79 -65.74 -41.00
N LEU A 60 2.18 -66.89 -40.45
CA LEU A 60 2.86 -66.95 -39.14
C LEU A 60 4.25 -66.29 -39.19
N GLY A 61 4.96 -66.38 -40.30
CA GLY A 61 6.22 -65.67 -40.53
C GLY A 61 6.02 -64.16 -40.47
N VAL A 62 5.09 -63.63 -41.27
CA VAL A 62 4.73 -62.20 -41.30
C VAL A 62 4.29 -61.72 -39.92
N LEU A 63 3.40 -62.45 -39.25
CA LEU A 63 2.96 -62.08 -37.90
C LEU A 63 4.12 -62.08 -36.90
N ARG A 64 5.06 -63.03 -36.98
CA ARG A 64 6.24 -63.04 -36.10
C ARG A 64 7.14 -61.83 -36.33
N GLU A 65 7.33 -61.41 -37.57
CA GLU A 65 8.11 -60.22 -37.92
C GLU A 65 7.41 -58.94 -37.44
N ASP A 66 6.11 -58.82 -37.67
CA ASP A 66 5.28 -57.70 -37.19
C ASP A 66 5.26 -57.61 -35.66
N PHE A 67 5.16 -58.75 -34.96
CA PHE A 67 5.25 -58.78 -33.50
C PHE A 67 6.66 -58.43 -33.00
N ALA A 68 7.71 -58.83 -33.71
CA ALA A 68 9.08 -58.51 -33.34
C ALA A 68 9.37 -57.01 -33.51
N THR A 69 8.93 -56.40 -34.62
CA THR A 69 9.06 -54.96 -34.87
C THR A 69 8.27 -54.16 -33.84
N LEU A 70 7.00 -54.52 -33.59
CA LEU A 70 6.17 -53.89 -32.54
C LEU A 70 6.83 -53.98 -31.16
N LYS A 71 7.40 -55.14 -30.80
CA LYS A 71 8.10 -55.32 -29.53
C LYS A 71 9.33 -54.41 -29.43
N GLN A 72 10.07 -54.24 -30.52
CA GLN A 72 11.23 -53.36 -30.57
C GLN A 72 10.81 -51.89 -30.46
N GLU A 73 9.76 -51.47 -31.17
CA GLU A 73 9.19 -50.12 -31.07
C GLU A 73 8.74 -49.79 -29.65
N ILE A 74 7.95 -50.67 -29.02
CA ILE A 74 7.51 -50.50 -27.62
C ILE A 74 8.72 -50.39 -26.68
N ALA A 75 9.76 -51.21 -26.87
CA ALA A 75 10.96 -51.14 -26.05
C ALA A 75 11.70 -49.80 -26.21
N THR A 76 11.78 -49.25 -27.43
CA THR A 76 12.38 -47.94 -27.68
C THR A 76 11.57 -46.81 -27.07
N GLU A 77 10.24 -46.85 -27.20
CA GLU A 77 9.36 -45.84 -26.59
C GLU A 77 9.41 -45.87 -25.07
N LEU A 78 9.41 -47.05 -24.44
CA LEU A 78 9.57 -47.17 -22.99
C LEU A 78 10.92 -46.62 -22.51
N LYS A 79 12.00 -46.79 -23.30
CA LYS A 79 13.32 -46.22 -22.99
C LYS A 79 13.29 -44.70 -23.11
N ASN A 80 12.65 -44.15 -24.14
CA ASN A 80 12.50 -42.71 -24.35
C ASN A 80 11.67 -42.08 -23.22
N LEU A 81 10.53 -42.70 -22.87
CA LEU A 81 9.68 -42.28 -21.76
C LEU A 81 10.43 -42.29 -20.43
N ARG A 82 11.18 -43.36 -20.13
CA ARG A 82 11.98 -43.43 -18.90
C ARG A 82 13.00 -42.30 -18.84
N LYS A 83 13.70 -42.02 -19.94
CA LYS A 83 14.64 -40.91 -20.00
C LYS A 83 13.93 -39.57 -19.78
N HIS A 84 12.81 -39.35 -20.46
CA HIS A 84 12.05 -38.11 -20.35
C HIS A 84 11.51 -37.87 -18.93
N VAL A 85 11.04 -38.93 -18.25
CA VAL A 85 10.62 -38.87 -16.85
C VAL A 85 11.81 -38.55 -15.94
N GLY A 86 12.98 -39.14 -16.18
CA GLY A 86 14.21 -38.82 -15.45
C GLY A 86 14.65 -37.36 -15.62
N ASP A 87 14.71 -36.88 -16.86
CA ASP A 87 15.05 -35.50 -17.19
C ASP A 87 14.03 -34.52 -16.57
N SER A 88 12.75 -34.88 -16.57
CA SER A 88 11.68 -34.09 -15.93
C SER A 88 11.83 -34.06 -14.41
N GLY A 89 12.21 -35.18 -13.78
CA GLY A 89 12.50 -35.23 -12.35
C GLY A 89 13.63 -34.28 -11.95
N GLN A 90 14.75 -34.31 -12.68
CA GLN A 90 15.88 -33.41 -12.43
C GLN A 90 15.51 -31.93 -12.59
N ARG A 91 14.63 -31.61 -13.55
CA ARG A 91 14.10 -30.25 -13.73
C ARG A 91 13.24 -29.82 -12.55
N VAL A 92 12.40 -30.71 -12.02
CA VAL A 92 11.60 -30.43 -10.82
C VAL A 92 12.51 -30.18 -9.63
N ASP A 93 13.51 -31.03 -9.38
CA ASP A 93 14.46 -30.84 -8.28
C ASP A 93 15.21 -29.49 -8.38
N SER A 94 15.62 -29.11 -9.59
CA SER A 94 16.28 -27.82 -9.85
C SER A 94 15.35 -26.64 -9.57
N LEU A 95 14.09 -26.75 -9.97
CA LEU A 95 13.08 -25.72 -9.71
C LEU A 95 12.77 -25.61 -8.22
N GLU A 96 12.65 -26.71 -7.50
CA GLU A 96 12.44 -26.72 -6.05
C GLU A 96 13.60 -26.06 -5.29
N GLN A 97 14.85 -26.32 -5.69
CA GLN A 97 16.01 -25.65 -5.13
C GLN A 97 15.99 -24.15 -5.40
N SER A 98 15.64 -23.75 -6.63
CA SER A 98 15.52 -22.34 -6.98
C SER A 98 14.43 -21.67 -6.15
N HIS A 99 13.27 -22.30 -5.99
CA HIS A 99 12.15 -21.78 -5.19
C HIS A 99 12.56 -21.54 -3.74
N LYS A 100 13.26 -22.52 -3.13
CA LYS A 100 13.78 -22.37 -1.75
C LYS A 100 14.75 -21.19 -1.64
N SER A 101 15.65 -21.03 -2.62
CA SER A 101 16.56 -19.87 -2.66
C SER A 101 15.79 -18.55 -2.74
N TRP A 102 14.76 -18.46 -3.59
CA TRP A 102 13.92 -17.26 -3.69
C TRP A 102 13.14 -16.98 -2.41
N GLU A 103 12.66 -18.01 -1.71
CA GLU A 103 11.97 -17.86 -0.42
C GLU A 103 12.92 -17.30 0.66
N GLU A 104 14.15 -17.82 0.74
CA GLU A 104 15.17 -17.33 1.66
C GLU A 104 15.55 -15.86 1.37
N GLU A 105 15.73 -15.49 0.09
CA GLU A 105 15.99 -14.10 -0.31
C GLU A 105 14.84 -13.17 0.04
N LEU A 106 13.60 -13.62 -0.15
CA LEU A 106 12.41 -12.84 0.14
C LEU A 106 12.23 -12.61 1.64
N ASP A 107 12.55 -13.60 2.47
CA ASP A 107 12.54 -13.46 3.93
C ASP A 107 13.68 -12.56 4.42
N ALA A 108 14.88 -12.65 3.83
CA ALA A 108 15.98 -11.72 4.11
C ALA A 108 15.58 -10.27 3.79
N HIS A 109 14.94 -10.04 2.64
CA HIS A 109 14.47 -8.70 2.28
C HIS A 109 13.37 -8.20 3.21
N ARG A 110 12.45 -9.07 3.65
CA ARG A 110 11.44 -8.70 4.68
C ARG A 110 12.10 -8.28 5.99
N GLN A 111 13.12 -9.00 6.45
CA GLN A 111 13.86 -8.66 7.66
C GLN A 111 14.58 -7.30 7.52
N GLU A 112 15.19 -7.04 6.37
CA GLU A 112 15.83 -5.76 6.06
C GLU A 112 14.81 -4.60 6.11
N GLN A 113 13.64 -4.78 5.50
CA GLN A 113 12.57 -3.76 5.54
C GLN A 113 12.08 -3.48 6.97
N LEU A 114 11.97 -4.52 7.81
CA LEU A 114 11.65 -4.34 9.23
C LEU A 114 12.74 -3.57 9.97
N HIS A 115 14.01 -3.91 9.73
CA HIS A 115 15.14 -3.21 10.33
C HIS A 115 15.17 -1.72 9.94
N LEU A 116 14.98 -1.41 8.66
CA LEU A 116 14.90 -0.04 8.17
C LEU A 116 13.70 0.72 8.77
N ARG A 117 12.55 0.06 8.92
CA ARG A 117 11.38 0.64 9.59
C ARG A 117 11.69 0.97 11.05
N ASP A 118 12.35 0.09 11.78
CA ASP A 118 12.71 0.29 13.18
C ASP A 118 13.74 1.42 13.34
N MET A 119 14.74 1.48 12.45
CA MET A 119 15.69 2.59 12.41
C MET A 119 15.01 3.93 12.13
N ASN A 120 14.11 3.98 11.15
CA ASN A 120 13.35 5.18 10.82
C ASN A 120 12.48 5.63 12.01
N LEU A 121 11.83 4.68 12.69
CA LEU A 121 11.03 4.97 13.87
C LEU A 121 11.90 5.52 15.01
N ALA A 122 13.07 4.90 15.27
CA ALA A 122 14.03 5.37 16.26
C ALA A 122 14.54 6.79 15.94
N MET A 123 14.83 7.07 14.67
CA MET A 123 15.24 8.39 14.22
C MET A 123 14.14 9.44 14.41
N GLN A 124 12.89 9.10 14.12
CA GLN A 124 11.74 9.99 14.36
C GLN A 124 11.59 10.31 15.85
N TYR A 125 11.68 9.31 16.73
CA TYR A 125 11.66 9.53 18.18
C TYR A 125 12.80 10.44 18.64
N HIS A 126 14.02 10.20 18.15
CA HIS A 126 15.18 11.03 18.49
C HIS A 126 15.00 12.49 18.05
N MET A 127 14.46 12.72 16.84
CA MET A 127 14.16 14.08 16.37
C MET A 127 13.16 14.79 17.28
N VAL A 128 12.06 14.13 17.64
CA VAL A 128 11.05 14.70 18.54
C VAL A 128 11.66 15.02 19.91
N ASP A 129 12.54 14.17 20.42
CA ASP A 129 13.23 14.41 21.68
C ASP A 129 14.19 15.61 21.62
N LEU A 130 14.93 15.77 20.51
CA LEU A 130 15.78 16.94 20.30
C LEU A 130 14.97 18.23 20.24
N ASP A 131 13.84 18.23 19.52
CA ASP A 131 12.94 19.38 19.46
C ASP A 131 12.37 19.71 20.84
N ASN A 132 11.94 18.70 21.60
CA ASN A 132 11.48 18.87 22.97
C ASN A 132 12.56 19.45 23.88
N ARG A 133 13.81 18.98 23.77
CA ARG A 133 14.95 19.53 24.54
C ARG A 133 15.24 20.97 24.16
N SER A 134 15.24 21.29 22.86
CA SER A 134 15.42 22.65 22.35
C SER A 134 14.34 23.59 22.86
N GLN A 135 13.07 23.19 22.77
CA GLN A 135 11.94 23.96 23.31
C GLN A 135 12.04 24.17 24.82
N ARG A 136 12.40 23.13 25.59
CA ARG A 136 12.61 23.24 27.04
C ARG A 136 13.73 24.23 27.35
N SER A 137 14.86 24.15 26.66
CA SER A 137 15.98 25.09 26.82
C SER A 137 15.53 26.54 26.55
N LYS A 138 14.79 26.76 25.46
CA LYS A 138 14.22 28.09 25.13
C LYS A 138 13.27 28.61 26.21
N ILE A 139 12.44 27.74 26.79
CA ILE A 139 11.55 28.13 27.90
C ILE A 139 12.38 28.48 29.15
N THR A 140 13.43 27.71 29.45
CA THR A 140 14.27 28.00 30.62
C THR A 140 14.99 29.33 30.50
N CYS A 141 15.55 29.69 29.33
CA CYS A 141 16.22 30.99 29.16
C CYS A 141 15.22 32.16 29.24
N LEU A 142 14.04 32.03 28.63
CA LEU A 142 13.00 33.06 28.77
C LEU A 142 12.55 33.24 30.23
N ASN A 143 12.46 32.16 31.00
CA ASN A 143 12.12 32.23 32.41
C ASN A 143 13.23 32.86 33.25
N THR A 144 14.50 32.59 32.94
CA THR A 144 15.63 33.25 33.62
C THR A 144 15.63 34.76 33.34
N ASP A 145 15.43 35.16 32.09
CA ASP A 145 15.40 36.58 31.69
C ASP A 145 14.23 37.34 32.34
N ARG A 146 13.06 36.71 32.44
CA ARG A 146 11.91 37.29 33.16
C ARG A 146 12.20 37.43 34.65
N CYS A 147 12.86 36.44 35.25
CA CYS A 147 13.22 36.47 36.67
C CYS A 147 14.22 37.59 36.97
N THR A 148 15.28 37.72 36.16
CA THR A 148 16.28 38.79 36.33
C THR A 148 15.65 40.17 36.19
N LYS A 149 14.79 40.37 35.19
CA LYS A 149 14.05 41.63 35.00
C LYS A 149 13.16 41.97 36.20
N ARG A 150 12.48 40.98 36.78
CA ARG A 150 11.66 41.17 37.98
C ARG A 150 12.52 41.62 39.17
N ILE A 151 13.63 40.93 39.42
CA ILE A 151 14.56 41.29 40.50
C ILE A 151 15.10 42.71 40.31
N GLN A 152 15.48 43.09 39.09
CA GLN A 152 15.95 44.44 38.76
C GLN A 152 14.90 45.52 39.05
N LEU A 153 13.64 45.28 38.71
CA LEU A 153 12.55 46.20 39.01
C LEU A 153 12.26 46.28 40.51
N GLU A 154 12.29 45.16 41.23
CA GLU A 154 12.12 45.15 42.68
C GLU A 154 13.23 45.91 43.42
N THR A 155 14.49 45.77 42.98
CA THR A 155 15.60 46.55 43.53
C THR A 155 15.44 48.03 43.19
N ALA A 156 15.10 48.37 41.94
CA ALA A 156 14.89 49.76 41.54
C ALA A 156 13.73 50.42 42.32
N VAL A 157 12.64 49.70 42.57
CA VAL A 157 11.52 50.19 43.40
C VAL A 157 12.01 50.47 44.83
N ARG A 158 12.75 49.54 45.45
CA ARG A 158 13.30 49.75 46.81
C ARG A 158 14.23 50.96 46.88
N ASP A 159 15.11 51.13 45.90
CA ASP A 159 16.05 52.26 45.85
C ASP A 159 15.33 53.59 45.60
N LEU A 160 14.34 53.62 44.70
CA LEU A 160 13.51 54.79 44.45
C LEU A 160 12.63 55.16 45.66
N GLU A 161 12.15 54.18 46.42
CA GLU A 161 11.40 54.44 47.66
C GLU A 161 12.28 55.08 48.73
N THR A 162 13.51 54.58 48.93
CA THR A 162 14.44 55.15 49.91
C THR A 162 14.86 56.57 49.53
N THR A 163 15.20 56.81 48.25
CA THR A 163 15.53 58.15 47.76
C THR A 163 14.34 59.12 47.83
N HIS A 164 13.12 58.67 47.49
CA HIS A 164 11.93 59.51 47.61
C HIS A 164 11.62 59.88 49.06
N LYS A 165 11.82 58.97 50.02
CA LYS A 165 11.67 59.26 51.46
C LYS A 165 12.61 60.36 51.94
N VAL A 166 13.83 60.43 51.40
CA VAL A 166 14.83 61.43 51.78
C VAL A 166 14.60 62.76 51.05
N THR A 167 14.38 62.72 49.74
CA THR A 167 14.37 63.93 48.90
C THR A 167 12.97 64.55 48.75
N GLY A 168 11.89 63.76 48.78
CA GLY A 168 10.53 64.21 48.50
C GLY A 168 10.30 64.69 47.05
N SER A 169 11.22 64.42 46.12
CA SER A 169 11.13 64.90 44.73
C SER A 169 10.01 64.23 43.95
N LEU A 170 9.21 65.04 43.25
CA LEU A 170 8.10 64.60 42.38
C LEU A 170 8.61 63.84 41.15
N ALA A 171 9.83 64.11 40.69
CA ALA A 171 10.45 63.36 39.59
C ALA A 171 10.72 61.90 39.98
N VAL A 172 11.25 61.68 41.20
CA VAL A 172 11.50 60.33 41.75
C VAL A 172 10.17 59.60 41.96
N GLN A 173 9.12 60.29 42.41
CA GLN A 173 7.79 59.70 42.56
C GLN A 173 7.21 59.20 41.23
N ARG A 174 7.39 59.95 40.13
CA ARG A 174 6.96 59.52 38.79
C ARG A 174 7.70 58.26 38.33
N GLN A 175 9.01 58.21 38.55
CA GLN A 175 9.83 57.04 38.23
C GLN A 175 9.42 55.82 39.06
N LEU A 176 9.16 56.00 40.36
CA LEU A 176 8.66 54.97 41.25
C LEU A 176 7.33 54.40 40.76
N ASN A 177 6.36 55.26 40.45
CA ASN A 177 5.06 54.84 39.92
C ASN A 177 5.19 54.08 38.58
N ALA A 178 6.10 54.51 37.71
CA ALA A 178 6.38 53.81 36.46
C ALA A 178 6.97 52.42 36.69
N ALA A 179 7.96 52.29 37.58
CA ALA A 179 8.57 51.00 37.94
C ALA A 179 7.55 50.07 38.60
N CYS A 180 6.73 50.56 39.53
CA CYS A 180 5.63 49.81 40.14
C CYS A 180 4.60 49.32 39.12
N LYS A 181 4.26 50.14 38.12
CA LYS A 181 3.35 49.73 37.04
C LYS A 181 3.95 48.61 36.19
N GLN A 182 5.23 48.70 35.85
CA GLN A 182 5.94 47.66 35.10
C GLN A 182 6.04 46.35 35.89
N LEU A 183 6.32 46.41 37.19
CA LEU A 183 6.38 45.23 38.05
C LEU A 183 5.01 44.54 38.13
N ARG A 184 3.93 45.30 38.35
CA ARG A 184 2.55 44.77 38.35
C ARG A 184 2.18 44.12 37.02
N ALA A 185 2.60 44.69 35.89
CA ALA A 185 2.35 44.10 34.58
C ALA A 185 3.02 42.72 34.44
N LEU A 186 4.28 42.58 34.88
CA LEU A 186 4.98 41.28 34.87
C LEU A 186 4.31 40.24 35.79
N ASP A 187 3.86 40.65 36.97
CA ASP A 187 3.16 39.74 37.90
C ASP A 187 1.79 39.31 37.34
N MET A 188 1.08 40.20 36.65
CA MET A 188 -0.17 39.87 35.95
C MET A 188 0.06 38.87 34.81
N GLU A 189 1.05 39.10 33.94
CA GLU A 189 1.40 38.15 32.86
C GLU A 189 1.71 36.75 33.42
N ARG A 190 2.38 36.68 34.57
CA ARG A 190 2.68 35.41 35.25
C ARG A 190 1.43 34.74 35.80
N ALA A 191 0.51 35.50 36.38
CA ALA A 191 -0.76 34.98 36.89
C ALA A 191 -1.62 34.43 35.75
N GLU A 192 -1.72 35.15 34.62
CA GLU A 192 -2.43 34.70 33.42
C GLU A 192 -1.83 33.40 32.87
N TYR A 193 -0.51 33.32 32.77
CA TYR A 193 0.17 32.10 32.33
C TYR A 193 -0.11 30.91 33.27
N ALA A 194 -0.10 31.13 34.58
CA ALA A 194 -0.40 30.11 35.57
C ALA A 194 -1.86 29.61 35.45
N LEU A 195 -2.81 30.52 35.23
CA LEU A 195 -4.22 30.18 35.00
C LEU A 195 -4.40 29.39 33.70
N LEU A 196 -3.75 29.79 32.60
CA LEU A 196 -3.77 29.06 31.34
C LEU A 196 -3.21 27.64 31.51
N TRP A 197 -2.10 27.49 32.24
CA TRP A 197 -1.50 26.19 32.50
C TRP A 197 -2.38 25.31 33.40
N ALA A 198 -2.97 25.87 34.45
CA ALA A 198 -3.93 25.17 35.30
C ALA A 198 -5.15 24.70 34.51
N LYS A 199 -5.71 25.56 33.64
CA LYS A 199 -6.81 25.22 32.72
C LYS A 199 -6.42 24.08 31.77
N LYS A 200 -5.22 24.14 31.18
CA LYS A 200 -4.68 23.08 30.32
C LYS A 200 -4.55 21.75 31.07
N LYS A 201 -4.00 21.78 32.30
CA LYS A 201 -3.83 20.58 33.14
C LYS A 201 -5.17 19.98 33.54
N TYR A 202 -6.11 20.82 33.99
CA TYR A 202 -7.48 20.41 34.32
C TYR A 202 -8.17 19.71 33.14
N ASN A 203 -8.06 20.28 31.93
CA ASN A 203 -8.62 19.67 30.72
C ASN A 203 -7.96 18.32 30.40
N ALA A 204 -6.64 18.20 30.60
CA ALA A 204 -5.93 16.94 30.37
C ALA A 204 -6.31 15.84 31.38
N SER A 205 -6.59 16.21 32.65
CA SER A 205 -6.85 15.25 33.73
C SER A 205 -8.33 14.92 33.95
N GLY A 206 -9.26 15.84 33.67
CA GLY A 206 -10.65 15.75 34.17
C GLY A 206 -11.75 15.71 33.12
N ASN A 207 -11.56 16.27 31.92
CA ASN A 207 -12.63 16.37 30.93
C ASN A 207 -12.15 16.01 29.51
N LYS A 208 -11.46 14.89 29.40
CA LYS A 208 -11.03 14.35 28.10
C LYS A 208 -12.25 14.07 27.20
N VAL A 209 -13.35 13.59 27.78
CA VAL A 209 -14.60 13.29 27.06
C VAL A 209 -15.24 14.55 26.48
N GLY A 210 -15.39 15.62 27.26
CA GLY A 210 -15.93 16.88 26.78
C GLY A 210 -15.02 17.57 25.75
N LEU A 211 -13.70 17.43 25.89
CA LEU A 211 -12.76 17.95 24.89
C LEU A 211 -12.82 17.14 23.58
N LEU A 212 -12.92 15.81 23.65
CA LEU A 212 -13.15 14.95 22.49
C LEU A 212 -14.51 15.23 21.83
N LEU A 213 -15.56 15.49 22.63
CA LEU A 213 -16.88 15.86 22.12
C LEU A 213 -16.82 17.22 21.43
N ALA A 214 -16.22 18.24 22.06
CA ALA A 214 -16.04 19.55 21.45
C ALA A 214 -15.20 19.49 20.17
N GLN A 215 -14.14 18.66 20.16
CA GLN A 215 -13.34 18.42 18.96
C GLN A 215 -14.13 17.70 17.87
N ARG A 216 -14.93 16.67 18.23
CA ARG A 216 -15.80 15.96 17.30
C ARG A 216 -16.87 16.88 16.72
N LEU A 217 -17.53 17.70 17.54
CA LEU A 217 -18.51 18.69 17.12
C LEU A 217 -17.88 19.75 16.21
N ARG A 218 -16.66 20.22 16.52
CA ARG A 218 -15.93 21.15 15.67
C ARG A 218 -15.55 20.53 14.32
N SER A 219 -15.05 19.29 14.32
CA SER A 219 -14.76 18.55 13.09
C SER A 219 -16.03 18.30 12.28
N GLN A 220 -17.14 17.97 12.93
CA GLN A 220 -18.43 17.76 12.28
C GLN A 220 -18.98 19.06 11.69
N ALA A 221 -18.87 20.19 12.40
CA ALA A 221 -19.25 21.51 11.88
C ALA A 221 -18.38 21.91 10.68
N LEU A 222 -17.06 21.63 10.73
CA LEU A 222 -16.16 21.86 9.60
C LEU A 222 -16.48 20.94 8.42
N GLN A 223 -16.82 19.67 8.66
CA GLN A 223 -17.22 18.72 7.61
C GLN A 223 -18.58 19.08 7.01
N GLN A 224 -19.54 19.50 7.81
CA GLN A 224 -20.86 19.95 7.33
C GLN A 224 -20.73 21.26 6.56
N GLY A 225 -19.93 22.21 7.04
CA GLY A 225 -19.62 23.44 6.30
C GLY A 225 -18.86 23.17 5.00
N ALA A 226 -17.88 22.26 5.01
CA ALA A 226 -17.16 21.85 3.81
C ALA A 226 -18.03 21.06 2.82
N ALA A 227 -18.96 20.23 3.32
CA ALA A 227 -19.93 19.51 2.49
C ALA A 227 -20.98 20.43 1.86
N ALA A 228 -21.38 21.48 2.56
CA ALA A 228 -22.27 22.52 2.02
C ALA A 228 -21.58 23.42 0.98
N LEU A 229 -20.25 23.45 0.98
CA LEU A 229 -19.41 24.11 -0.03
C LEU A 229 -18.99 23.17 -1.18
N GLN A 230 -19.38 21.89 -1.17
CA GLN A 230 -19.15 21.04 -2.32
C GLN A 230 -20.18 21.36 -3.40
N PRO A 231 -19.76 21.80 -4.60
CA PRO A 231 -20.68 22.00 -5.70
C PRO A 231 -21.38 20.68 -6.02
N THR A 232 -22.68 20.75 -6.33
CA THR A 232 -23.53 19.58 -6.64
C THR A 232 -23.00 18.79 -7.85
N GLU A 233 -22.19 19.45 -8.67
CA GLU A 233 -21.44 18.87 -9.78
C GLU A 233 -19.96 18.83 -9.38
N CYS A 234 -19.36 17.63 -9.40
CA CYS A 234 -17.97 17.38 -8.99
C CYS A 234 -16.97 17.92 -10.02
N ILE A 235 -17.08 19.21 -10.35
CA ILE A 235 -16.25 19.93 -11.32
C ILE A 235 -15.35 20.87 -10.51
N LEU A 236 -14.04 20.65 -10.60
CA LEU A 236 -13.04 21.55 -10.01
C LEU A 236 -13.15 22.92 -10.69
N LEU A 237 -13.78 23.89 -10.02
CA LEU A 237 -13.84 25.28 -10.48
C LEU A 237 -12.43 25.88 -10.39
N GLN A 238 -11.80 26.11 -11.54
CA GLN A 238 -10.45 26.69 -11.63
C GLN A 238 -10.45 28.22 -11.78
N GLN A 239 -11.62 28.85 -11.96
CA GLN A 239 -11.73 30.29 -12.22
C GLN A 239 -12.11 31.07 -10.96
N ASP A 240 -11.24 32.00 -10.55
CA ASP A 240 -11.42 32.84 -9.35
C ASP A 240 -12.78 33.55 -9.27
N LYS A 241 -13.34 33.95 -10.41
CA LYS A 241 -14.65 34.63 -10.48
C LYS A 241 -15.81 33.70 -10.12
N GLN A 242 -15.73 32.42 -10.47
CA GLN A 242 -16.76 31.43 -10.16
C GLN A 242 -16.70 31.04 -8.69
N ILE A 243 -15.49 30.90 -8.14
CA ILE A 243 -15.27 30.67 -6.72
C ILE A 243 -15.87 31.83 -5.90
N ALA A 244 -15.54 33.08 -6.26
CA ALA A 244 -16.08 34.24 -5.55
C ALA A 244 -17.62 34.27 -5.59
N ALA A 245 -18.23 33.97 -6.74
CA ALA A 245 -19.68 33.95 -6.90
C ALA A 245 -20.36 32.88 -6.01
N GLU A 246 -19.85 31.65 -5.99
CA GLU A 246 -20.37 30.59 -5.12
C GLU A 246 -20.20 30.90 -3.63
N PHE A 247 -19.06 31.45 -3.23
CA PHE A 247 -18.84 31.89 -1.84
C PHE A 247 -19.82 33.00 -1.44
N THR A 248 -20.04 34.01 -2.29
CA THR A 248 -21.07 35.02 -2.02
C THR A 248 -22.46 34.42 -1.95
N ALA A 249 -22.82 33.52 -2.86
CA ALA A 249 -24.11 32.85 -2.84
C ALA A 249 -24.29 32.07 -1.52
N PHE A 250 -23.33 31.24 -1.15
CA PHE A 250 -23.34 30.47 0.09
C PHE A 250 -23.50 31.34 1.35
N TYR A 251 -22.70 32.40 1.48
CA TYR A 251 -22.81 33.31 2.63
C TYR A 251 -24.11 34.10 2.61
N THR A 252 -24.62 34.49 1.43
CA THR A 252 -25.95 35.10 1.37
C THR A 252 -27.00 34.14 1.88
N THR A 253 -27.02 32.85 1.48
CA THR A 253 -28.00 31.88 2.01
C THR A 253 -27.87 31.70 3.52
N LEU A 254 -26.65 31.62 4.04
CA LEU A 254 -26.35 31.45 5.47
C LEU A 254 -26.84 32.61 6.33
N TYR A 255 -26.78 33.84 5.81
CA TYR A 255 -27.15 35.05 6.55
C TYR A 255 -28.50 35.65 6.13
N SER A 256 -29.12 35.18 5.06
CA SER A 256 -30.48 35.57 4.64
C SER A 256 -31.57 34.65 5.19
N ALA A 257 -31.21 33.48 5.72
CA ALA A 257 -32.08 32.74 6.62
C ALA A 257 -32.17 33.50 7.96
N GLU A 258 -33.16 34.39 8.06
CA GLU A 258 -33.60 34.98 9.33
C GLU A 258 -34.12 33.88 10.28
N GLU A 259 -33.23 33.12 10.92
CA GLU A 259 -33.54 32.39 12.16
C GLU A 259 -33.35 33.28 13.39
N ILE A 260 -33.80 34.54 13.30
CA ILE A 260 -33.89 35.45 14.46
C ILE A 260 -35.27 35.37 15.13
N ASN A 261 -36.26 34.68 14.54
CA ASN A 261 -37.66 34.75 15.00
C ASN A 261 -38.23 33.52 15.73
N ASN A 262 -37.43 32.60 16.30
CA ASN A 262 -37.99 31.45 17.04
C ASN A 262 -37.53 31.29 18.50
N TYR A 263 -37.07 32.36 19.15
CA TYR A 263 -36.94 32.40 20.62
C TYR A 263 -37.52 33.70 21.20
N ALA A 264 -38.78 33.97 20.89
CA ALA A 264 -39.66 34.82 21.70
C ALA A 264 -40.68 33.93 22.41
#